data_AF-A0A966D3Z9-F1
#
_entry.id   AF-A0A966D3Z9-F1
#
_cell.length_a   1.000
_cell.length_b   1.000
_cell.length_c   1.000
_cell.angle_alpha   90.00
_cell.angle_beta   90.00
_cell.angle_gamma   90.00
#
_symmetry.space_group_name_H-M   'P 1'
#
loop_
_entity.id
_entity.type
_entity.pdbx_description
1 polymer ?
#
loop_
_entity_poly.entity_id
_entity_poly.type
_entity_poly.pdbx_seq_one_letter_code
_entity_poly.pdbx_strand_id
1 'polypeptide(L)'
;MPLHSLLCCLLLVLPLFTGCSDLNGTRLEPVLGGEVKDLLLLDFLWHTEKHDLCRPAHLVCENSDLSARVAEILAEESQSGPIDLLEAEIGAESSAQEEREESLRKLLEEQRKRKRALVDPLQYEMSIGNAAGYEPDPMDLRQQAPPSAAQLALLEKAGIFPDEVTCSGQASKLLDTISKRRAENLTTPKQIRFLERVGFRGVGTWGFDSARKMIDRIAANRWTVPHDINPVNYKP
;
A
#
# COMPACT_ATOMS: atom_id res chain seq x y z
N MET A 1 -16.53 -13.63 22.68
CA MET A 1 -16.29 -14.45 23.89
C MET A 1 -15.43 -15.63 23.47
N PRO A 2 -14.28 -15.95 24.09
CA PRO A 2 -13.85 -15.51 25.42
C PRO A 2 -12.51 -14.76 25.43
N LEU A 3 -12.53 -13.58 26.05
CA LEU A 3 -11.41 -12.73 26.48
C LEU A 3 -10.57 -13.35 27.63
N HIS A 4 -10.48 -14.68 27.72
CA HIS A 4 -9.84 -15.35 28.86
C HIS A 4 -8.39 -15.78 28.63
N SER A 5 -7.84 -15.67 27.41
CA SER A 5 -6.45 -16.06 27.14
C SER A 5 -5.43 -14.91 27.23
N LEU A 6 -5.88 -13.66 27.22
CA LEU A 6 -4.98 -12.48 27.27
C LEU A 6 -4.67 -12.00 28.69
N LEU A 7 -5.45 -12.41 29.71
CA LEU A 7 -5.22 -11.96 31.09
C LEU A 7 -4.15 -12.76 31.84
N CYS A 8 -3.73 -13.93 31.34
CA CYS A 8 -2.74 -14.77 32.02
C CYS A 8 -1.29 -14.37 31.70
N CYS A 9 -1.04 -13.72 30.56
CA CYS A 9 0.31 -13.26 30.20
C CYS A 9 0.68 -11.91 30.84
N LEU A 10 -0.28 -11.10 31.28
CA LEU A 10 -0.02 -9.76 31.79
C LEU A 10 0.38 -9.69 33.28
N LEU A 11 0.34 -10.80 34.01
CA LEU A 11 0.58 -10.83 35.46
C LEU A 11 1.96 -11.38 35.88
N LEU A 12 2.86 -11.67 34.95
CA LEU A 12 4.21 -12.18 35.26
C LEU A 12 5.37 -11.29 34.77
N VAL A 13 5.10 -10.05 34.32
CA VAL A 13 6.13 -9.13 33.80
C VAL A 13 6.46 -7.97 34.75
N LEU A 14 5.79 -7.86 35.90
CA LEU A 14 6.06 -6.83 36.92
C LEU A 14 6.15 -7.54 38.28
N PRO A 15 7.34 -8.02 38.71
CA PRO A 15 8.43 -7.12 39.14
C PRO A 15 9.84 -7.75 38.98
N LEU A 16 10.55 -7.46 37.89
CA LEU A 16 12.01 -7.71 37.82
C LEU A 16 12.80 -6.48 37.36
N PHE A 17 12.17 -5.30 37.37
CA PHE A 17 12.77 -4.02 36.97
C PHE A 17 13.36 -3.22 38.14
N THR A 18 13.79 -3.89 39.20
CA THR A 18 14.60 -3.26 40.26
C THR A 18 15.75 -4.17 40.63
N GLY A 19 16.93 -3.90 40.08
CA GLY A 19 18.19 -4.40 40.61
C GLY A 19 19.02 -5.21 39.62
N CYS A 20 19.63 -4.55 38.64
CA CYS A 20 20.95 -4.92 38.10
C CYS A 20 21.48 -3.83 37.17
N SER A 21 21.62 -2.62 37.69
CA SER A 21 22.80 -1.84 37.35
C SER A 21 23.91 -2.39 38.24
N ASP A 22 24.78 -3.22 37.66
CA ASP A 22 26.22 -3.27 37.93
C ASP A 22 26.84 -4.42 37.11
N LEU A 23 27.26 -4.06 35.90
CA LEU A 23 28.37 -4.71 35.23
C LEU A 23 29.59 -4.58 36.14
N ASN A 24 29.93 -5.62 36.91
CA ASN A 24 31.30 -6.00 37.28
C ASN A 24 31.29 -7.04 38.42
N GLY A 25 32.03 -8.13 38.20
CA GLY A 25 32.60 -8.91 39.29
C GLY A 25 31.80 -10.15 39.70
N THR A 26 32.39 -11.30 39.39
CA THR A 26 32.16 -12.57 40.08
C THR A 26 32.22 -12.36 41.60
N ARG A 27 31.06 -12.29 42.27
CA ARG A 27 30.97 -12.44 43.72
C ARG A 27 30.21 -13.72 44.01
N LEU A 28 30.98 -14.78 44.25
CA LEU A 28 30.47 -15.96 44.93
C LEU A 28 30.26 -15.53 46.40
N GLU A 29 29.02 -15.20 46.77
CA GLU A 29 28.67 -15.15 48.19
C GLU A 29 28.77 -16.57 48.76
N PRO A 30 29.51 -16.78 49.86
CA PRO A 30 29.46 -18.06 50.57
C PRO A 30 28.20 -18.04 51.42
N VAL A 31 27.08 -18.47 50.86
CA VAL A 31 25.87 -18.75 51.66
C VAL A 31 26.18 -19.99 52.50
N LEU A 32 26.29 -19.74 53.80
CA LEU A 32 26.42 -20.70 54.89
C LEU A 32 25.58 -21.96 54.68
N GLY A 33 26.26 -23.12 54.67
CA GLY A 33 25.69 -24.38 55.16
C GLY A 33 24.52 -24.98 54.38
N GLY A 34 24.73 -25.30 53.11
CA GLY A 34 23.86 -26.20 52.36
C GLY A 34 24.49 -26.56 51.03
N GLU A 35 24.79 -27.84 50.81
CA GLU A 35 25.30 -28.34 49.53
C GLU A 35 24.33 -27.94 48.40
N VAL A 36 24.71 -26.99 47.53
CA VAL A 36 23.97 -26.76 46.28
C VAL A 36 24.35 -27.89 45.33
N LYS A 37 23.69 -29.03 45.52
CA LYS A 37 23.69 -30.12 44.55
C LYS A 37 23.03 -29.59 43.28
N ASP A 38 23.80 -29.64 42.21
CA ASP A 38 23.39 -29.41 40.82
C ASP A 38 23.11 -27.95 40.44
N LEU A 39 24.15 -27.09 40.44
CA LEU A 39 24.17 -25.94 39.53
C LEU A 39 24.29 -26.46 38.09
N LEU A 40 23.16 -26.53 37.39
CA LEU A 40 23.14 -26.68 35.94
C LEU A 40 23.68 -25.40 35.30
N LEU A 41 24.94 -25.43 34.88
CA LEU A 41 25.52 -24.38 34.04
C LEU A 41 24.85 -24.46 32.67
N LEU A 42 24.09 -23.42 32.29
CA LEU A 42 23.49 -23.33 30.96
C LEU A 42 24.60 -22.97 29.96
N ASP A 43 25.13 -23.98 29.26
CA ASP A 43 26.20 -23.82 28.30
C ASP A 43 25.62 -23.48 26.91
N PHE A 44 25.62 -22.19 26.54
CA PHE A 44 25.07 -21.72 25.25
C PHE A 44 25.94 -22.07 24.04
N LEU A 45 27.12 -22.65 24.28
CA LEU A 45 28.13 -22.90 23.24
C LEU A 45 27.65 -23.88 22.13
N TRP A 46 26.56 -24.63 22.36
CA TRP A 46 26.02 -25.62 21.43
C TRP A 46 24.51 -25.49 21.13
N HIS A 47 23.87 -24.37 21.50
CA HIS A 47 22.45 -24.11 21.26
C HIS A 47 22.17 -22.99 20.24
N THR A 48 23.19 -22.56 19.50
CA THR A 48 23.10 -21.47 18.50
C THR A 48 22.21 -21.80 17.30
N GLU A 49 21.95 -23.07 16.99
CA GLU A 49 20.98 -23.47 15.94
C GLU A 49 19.52 -23.44 16.40
N LYS A 50 19.25 -23.48 17.71
CA LYS A 50 17.89 -23.59 18.26
C LYS A 50 17.31 -22.28 18.74
N HIS A 51 18.15 -21.28 18.99
CA HIS A 51 17.73 -19.96 19.42
C HIS A 51 18.07 -18.95 18.34
N ASP A 52 17.04 -18.27 17.84
CA ASP A 52 17.22 -17.07 17.02
C ASP A 52 17.88 -15.99 17.88
N LEU A 53 19.20 -15.91 17.81
CA LEU A 53 19.97 -14.86 18.47
C LEU A 53 19.55 -13.51 17.88
N CYS A 54 19.31 -12.53 18.75
CA CYS A 54 18.94 -11.19 18.35
C CYS A 54 19.99 -10.62 17.38
N ARG A 55 19.59 -10.42 16.11
CA ARG A 55 20.42 -9.73 15.13
C ARG A 55 20.41 -8.23 15.43
N PRO A 56 21.48 -7.48 15.12
CA PRO A 56 21.52 -6.04 15.35
C PRO A 56 20.33 -5.30 14.70
N ALA A 57 19.81 -5.81 13.58
CA ALA A 57 18.60 -5.29 12.93
C ALA A 57 17.33 -5.31 13.81
N HIS A 58 17.23 -6.21 14.81
CA HIS A 58 16.09 -6.29 15.73
C HIS A 58 16.11 -5.23 16.83
N LEU A 59 17.22 -4.50 16.98
CA LEU A 59 17.30 -3.40 17.95
C LEU A 59 16.61 -2.13 17.43
N VAL A 60 16.46 -2.02 16.12
CA VAL A 60 15.95 -0.82 15.46
C VAL A 60 14.54 -1.09 14.91
N CYS A 61 14.33 -2.22 14.23
CA CYS A 61 13.04 -2.53 13.62
C CYS A 61 12.07 -3.26 14.56
N GLU A 62 10.83 -2.79 14.65
CA GLU A 62 9.75 -3.42 15.42
C GLU A 62 9.14 -4.65 14.72
N ASN A 63 9.24 -4.74 13.39
CA ASN A 63 8.65 -5.80 12.57
C ASN A 63 9.69 -6.84 12.12
N SER A 64 9.36 -8.13 12.18
CA SER A 64 10.26 -9.23 11.78
C SER A 64 10.62 -9.24 10.29
N ASP A 65 9.69 -8.80 9.43
CA ASP A 65 9.92 -8.77 7.99
C ASP A 65 10.90 -7.64 7.62
N LEU A 66 10.78 -6.50 8.30
CA LEU A 66 11.72 -5.37 8.14
C LEU A 66 13.10 -5.73 8.72
N SER A 67 13.15 -6.40 9.88
CA SER A 67 14.43 -6.81 10.46
C SER A 67 15.20 -7.81 9.58
N ALA A 68 14.48 -8.66 8.84
CA ALA A 68 15.08 -9.53 7.83
C ALA A 68 15.63 -8.73 6.64
N ARG A 69 14.89 -7.75 6.11
CA ARG A 69 15.33 -6.88 5.01
C ARG A 69 16.52 -6.00 5.39
N VAL A 70 16.51 -5.40 6.57
CA VAL A 70 17.67 -4.63 7.09
C VAL A 70 18.87 -5.55 7.26
N ALA A 71 18.68 -6.80 7.72
CA ALA A 71 19.78 -7.75 7.83
C ALA A 71 20.35 -8.17 6.47
N GLU A 72 19.53 -8.24 5.41
CA GLU A 72 19.98 -8.47 4.03
C GLU A 72 20.84 -7.30 3.53
N ILE A 73 20.36 -6.06 3.68
CA ILE A 73 21.09 -4.85 3.28
C ILE A 73 22.42 -4.73 4.04
N LEU A 74 22.40 -4.96 5.35
CA LEU A 74 23.62 -4.96 6.17
C LEU A 74 24.60 -6.05 5.73
N ALA A 75 24.13 -7.24 5.35
CA ALA A 75 25.01 -8.31 4.88
C ALA A 75 25.66 -7.96 3.53
N GLU A 76 24.93 -7.33 2.62
CA GLU A 76 25.45 -6.88 1.32
C GLU A 76 26.45 -5.73 1.47
N GLU A 77 26.12 -4.73 2.28
CA GLU A 77 26.93 -3.53 2.44
C GLU A 77 28.13 -3.72 3.37
N SER A 78 28.07 -4.70 4.30
CA SER A 78 29.14 -5.00 5.29
C SER A 78 30.50 -5.35 4.66
N GLN A 79 30.53 -5.65 3.37
CA GLN A 79 31.77 -5.86 2.61
C GLN A 79 32.53 -4.55 2.35
N SER A 80 31.87 -3.39 2.43
CA SER A 80 32.45 -2.09 2.05
C SER A 80 32.84 -1.18 3.23
N GLY A 81 32.51 -1.55 4.47
CA GLY A 81 32.87 -0.78 5.67
C GLY A 81 31.85 -0.87 6.81
N PRO A 82 32.05 -0.12 7.91
CA PRO A 82 31.05 -0.01 8.98
C PRO A 82 29.84 0.77 8.47
N ILE A 83 28.66 0.15 8.54
CA ILE A 83 27.38 0.76 8.15
C ILE A 83 26.62 1.17 9.39
N ASP A 84 25.96 2.33 9.31
CA ASP A 84 25.03 2.78 10.35
C ASP A 84 23.72 2.00 10.23
N LEU A 85 23.29 1.40 11.34
CA LEU A 85 22.06 0.61 11.41
C LEU A 85 20.82 1.46 11.11
N LEU A 86 20.86 2.76 11.44
CA LEU A 86 19.75 3.68 11.18
C LEU A 86 19.62 4.00 9.68
N GLU A 87 20.76 4.13 8.97
CA GLU A 87 20.75 4.37 7.52
C GLU A 87 20.24 3.12 6.77
N ALA A 88 20.64 1.93 7.22
CA ALA A 88 20.17 0.67 6.65
C ALA A 88 18.65 0.44 6.86
N GLU A 89 18.09 0.92 7.97
CA GLU A 89 16.64 0.89 8.21
C GLU A 89 15.90 1.78 7.20
N ILE A 90 16.32 3.03 7.03
CA ILE A 90 15.71 3.95 6.06
C ILE A 90 15.82 3.38 4.63
N GLY A 91 16.94 2.75 4.29
CA GLY A 91 17.13 2.02 3.04
C GLY A 91 16.17 0.84 2.88
N ALA A 92 15.96 0.04 3.93
CA ALA A 92 15.02 -1.07 3.91
C ALA A 92 13.57 -0.61 3.78
N GLU A 93 13.19 0.46 4.47
CA GLU A 93 11.84 1.02 4.38
C GLU A 93 11.55 1.58 2.98
N SER A 94 12.49 2.34 2.41
CA SER A 94 12.35 2.90 1.07
C SER A 94 12.28 1.81 0.00
N SER A 95 13.18 0.81 0.03
CA SER A 95 13.14 -0.33 -0.90
C SER A 95 11.86 -1.16 -0.76
N ALA A 96 11.38 -1.43 0.46
CA ALA A 96 10.11 -2.12 0.67
C ALA A 96 8.91 -1.31 0.15
N GLN A 97 8.96 0.03 0.26
CA GLN A 97 7.95 0.91 -0.32
C GLN A 97 8.00 0.85 -1.85
N GLU A 98 9.18 0.91 -2.46
CA GLU A 98 9.35 0.81 -3.91
C GLU A 98 8.84 -0.53 -4.46
N GLU A 99 9.19 -1.67 -3.84
CA GLU A 99 8.66 -2.99 -4.21
C GLU A 99 7.13 -3.05 -4.14
N ARG A 100 6.56 -2.44 -3.09
CA ARG A 100 5.11 -2.35 -2.89
C ARG A 100 4.47 -1.47 -3.97
N GLU A 101 5.06 -0.33 -4.29
CA GLU A 101 4.59 0.56 -5.36
C GLU A 101 4.70 -0.10 -6.75
N GLU A 102 5.78 -0.84 -7.01
CA GLU A 102 5.98 -1.58 -8.25
C GLU A 102 4.98 -2.72 -8.42
N SER A 103 4.74 -3.51 -7.36
CA SER A 103 3.75 -4.59 -7.40
C SER A 103 2.34 -4.03 -7.62
N LEU A 104 1.99 -2.93 -6.94
CA LEU A 104 0.75 -2.20 -7.18
C LEU A 104 0.67 -1.67 -8.62
N ARG A 105 1.74 -1.08 -9.15
CA ARG A 105 1.81 -0.65 -10.56
C ARG A 105 1.58 -1.80 -11.54
N LYS A 106 2.20 -2.96 -11.32
CA LYS A 106 2.02 -4.16 -12.16
C LYS A 106 0.57 -4.63 -12.15
N LEU A 107 -0.05 -4.71 -10.96
CA LEU A 107 -1.47 -5.05 -10.82
C LEU A 107 -2.37 -4.05 -11.55
N LEU A 108 -2.08 -2.75 -11.47
CA LEU A 108 -2.82 -1.72 -12.19
C LEU A 108 -2.64 -1.83 -13.71
N GLU A 109 -1.44 -2.12 -14.20
CA GLU A 109 -1.19 -2.37 -15.62
C GLU A 109 -1.92 -3.62 -16.12
N GLU A 110 -1.96 -4.68 -15.32
CA GLU A 110 -2.74 -5.89 -15.61
C GLU A 110 -4.24 -5.61 -15.63
N GLN A 111 -4.75 -4.82 -14.69
CA GLN A 111 -6.14 -4.36 -14.69
C GLN A 111 -6.45 -3.53 -15.94
N ARG A 112 -5.57 -2.59 -16.33
CA ARG A 112 -5.68 -1.81 -17.57
C ARG A 112 -5.72 -2.69 -18.83
N LYS A 113 -5.00 -3.81 -18.83
CA LYS A 113 -4.95 -4.76 -19.96
C LYS A 113 -6.20 -5.64 -20.03
N ARG A 114 -6.94 -5.84 -18.94
CA ARG A 114 -8.23 -6.57 -18.98
C ARG A 114 -9.20 -5.75 -19.82
N LYS A 115 -9.54 -6.26 -21.01
CA LYS A 115 -10.45 -5.60 -21.95
C LYS A 115 -11.87 -5.62 -21.38
N ARG A 116 -12.21 -4.59 -20.60
CA ARG A 116 -13.57 -4.41 -20.11
C ARG A 116 -14.30 -3.33 -20.94
N ALA A 117 -15.61 -3.51 -21.12
CA ALA A 117 -16.44 -2.67 -22.01
C ALA A 117 -16.75 -1.26 -21.45
N LEU A 118 -16.62 -1.08 -20.14
CA LEU A 118 -16.87 0.12 -19.34
C LEU A 118 -15.54 0.63 -18.71
N VAL A 119 -15.57 1.68 -17.90
CA VAL A 119 -14.41 2.25 -17.19
C VAL A 119 -14.43 1.83 -15.73
N ASP A 120 -13.29 1.40 -15.20
CA ASP A 120 -13.14 1.07 -13.77
C ASP A 120 -13.23 2.37 -12.94
N PRO A 121 -14.04 2.44 -11.87
CA PRO A 121 -14.18 3.65 -11.04
C PRO A 121 -12.84 4.20 -10.54
N LEU A 122 -11.95 3.32 -10.09
CA LEU A 122 -10.61 3.69 -9.61
C LEU A 122 -9.75 4.31 -10.71
N GLN A 123 -9.77 3.73 -11.92
CA GLN A 123 -9.04 4.29 -13.06
C GLN A 123 -9.54 5.70 -13.39
N TYR A 124 -10.87 5.90 -13.33
CA TYR A 124 -11.48 7.19 -13.57
C TYR A 124 -11.03 8.25 -12.54
N GLU A 125 -11.07 7.92 -11.25
CA GLU A 125 -10.62 8.80 -10.17
C GLU A 125 -9.14 9.19 -10.31
N MET A 126 -8.27 8.22 -10.61
CA MET A 126 -6.85 8.46 -10.86
C MET A 126 -6.62 9.36 -12.08
N SER A 127 -7.37 9.17 -13.17
CA SER A 127 -7.26 10.00 -14.37
C SER A 127 -7.64 11.46 -14.12
N ILE A 128 -8.52 11.70 -13.16
CA ILE A 128 -9.00 13.04 -12.75
C ILE A 128 -8.07 13.69 -11.73
N GLY A 129 -7.23 12.90 -11.06
CA GLY A 129 -6.41 13.37 -9.93
C GLY A 129 -7.16 13.38 -8.59
N ASN A 130 -8.36 12.79 -8.54
CA ASN A 130 -9.10 12.58 -7.28
C ASN A 130 -8.77 11.20 -6.72
N ALA A 131 -7.49 10.93 -6.48
CA ALA A 131 -7.01 9.64 -5.97
C ALA A 131 -7.35 9.39 -4.49
N ALA A 132 -8.02 10.33 -3.82
CA ALA A 132 -8.46 10.17 -2.45
C ALA A 132 -9.57 9.10 -2.43
N GLY A 133 -9.22 7.90 -1.98
CA GLY A 133 -10.17 6.81 -1.79
C GLY A 133 -11.37 7.28 -0.97
N TYR A 134 -12.57 6.91 -1.41
CA TYR A 134 -13.77 7.29 -0.69
C TYR A 134 -13.92 6.46 0.59
N GLU A 135 -13.77 7.13 1.72
CA GLU A 135 -14.14 6.58 3.02
C GLU A 135 -15.57 7.03 3.37
N PRO A 136 -16.52 6.10 3.53
CA PRO A 136 -17.87 6.44 3.96
C PRO A 136 -17.87 6.82 5.45
N ASP A 137 -18.65 7.83 5.81
CA ASP A 137 -18.78 8.22 7.21
C ASP A 137 -19.38 7.06 8.02
N PRO A 138 -18.73 6.62 9.12
CA PRO A 138 -19.20 5.46 9.88
C PRO A 138 -20.59 5.65 10.51
N MET A 139 -21.01 6.91 10.69
CA MET A 139 -22.31 7.28 11.26
C MET A 139 -23.44 7.39 10.23
N ASP A 140 -23.13 7.56 8.94
CA ASP A 140 -24.16 7.68 7.90
C ASP A 140 -24.43 6.32 7.24
N LEU A 141 -25.32 5.55 7.88
CA LEU A 141 -25.76 4.23 7.42
C LEU A 141 -26.29 4.23 5.97
N ARG A 142 -26.78 5.36 5.45
CA ARG A 142 -27.28 5.46 4.07
C ARG A 142 -26.15 5.40 3.05
N GLN A 143 -24.97 5.91 3.40
CA GLN A 143 -23.79 5.87 2.54
C GLN A 143 -23.22 4.45 2.44
N GLN A 144 -23.32 3.68 3.53
CA GLN A 144 -22.85 2.29 3.63
C GLN A 144 -23.81 1.28 3.01
N ALA A 145 -25.06 1.67 2.76
CA ALA A 145 -26.01 0.82 2.07
C ALA A 145 -25.50 0.39 0.69
N PRO A 146 -25.90 -0.79 0.19
CA PRO A 146 -25.56 -1.21 -1.16
C PRO A 146 -26.08 -0.19 -2.19
N PRO A 147 -25.42 -0.08 -3.36
CA PRO A 147 -25.79 0.90 -4.37
C PRO A 147 -27.21 0.64 -4.89
N SER A 148 -27.96 1.72 -5.10
CA SER A 148 -29.32 1.64 -5.66
C SER A 148 -29.29 1.24 -7.13
N ALA A 149 -30.26 0.43 -7.58
CA ALA A 149 -30.39 0.05 -8.99
C ALA A 149 -30.45 1.27 -9.94
N ALA A 150 -31.03 2.38 -9.50
CA ALA A 150 -31.07 3.62 -10.29
C ALA A 150 -29.68 4.25 -10.43
N GLN A 151 -28.86 4.22 -9.37
CA GLN A 151 -27.48 4.71 -9.41
C GLN A 151 -26.63 3.84 -10.34
N LEU A 152 -26.78 2.52 -10.27
CA LEU A 152 -26.07 1.58 -11.15
C LEU A 152 -26.40 1.84 -12.63
N ALA A 153 -27.68 1.98 -12.98
CA ALA A 153 -28.10 2.30 -14.35
C ALA A 153 -27.56 3.65 -14.85
N LEU A 154 -27.41 4.64 -13.97
CA LEU A 154 -26.80 5.94 -14.33
C LEU A 154 -25.29 5.82 -14.54
N LEU A 155 -24.59 5.03 -13.73
CA LEU A 155 -23.16 4.76 -13.87
C LEU A 155 -22.87 3.99 -15.17
N GLU A 156 -23.69 2.99 -15.52
CA GLU A 156 -23.59 2.28 -16.80
C GLU A 156 -23.76 3.22 -17.99
N LYS A 157 -24.75 4.13 -17.94
CA LYS A 157 -24.95 5.15 -18.97
C LYS A 157 -23.76 6.10 -19.08
N ALA A 158 -23.20 6.52 -17.93
CA ALA A 158 -22.01 7.36 -17.87
C ALA A 158 -20.76 6.66 -18.40
N GLY A 159 -20.73 5.33 -18.35
CA GLY A 159 -19.65 4.50 -18.85
C GLY A 159 -18.74 3.93 -17.77
N ILE A 160 -19.19 3.84 -16.52
CA ILE A 160 -18.44 3.33 -15.35
C ILE A 160 -18.98 1.97 -14.90
N PHE A 161 -18.12 1.04 -14.48
CA PHE A 161 -18.53 -0.28 -14.01
C PHE A 161 -19.33 -0.24 -12.71
N PRO A 162 -20.54 -0.86 -12.68
CA PRO A 162 -21.35 -0.94 -11.48
C PRO A 162 -20.79 -1.93 -10.44
N ASP A 163 -20.19 -3.04 -10.89
CA ASP A 163 -19.82 -4.17 -10.01
C ASP A 163 -18.73 -3.84 -9.00
N GLU A 164 -17.87 -2.86 -9.29
CA GLU A 164 -16.77 -2.45 -8.40
C GLU A 164 -17.20 -1.41 -7.36
N VAL A 165 -18.42 -0.88 -7.47
CA VAL A 165 -18.93 0.13 -6.54
C VAL A 165 -19.59 -0.57 -5.36
N THR A 166 -18.96 -0.51 -4.20
CA THR A 166 -19.39 -1.24 -2.99
C THR A 166 -20.48 -0.49 -2.22
N CYS A 167 -20.46 0.85 -2.23
CA CYS A 167 -21.30 1.69 -1.39
C CYS A 167 -22.15 2.70 -2.18
N SER A 168 -23.38 2.94 -1.72
CA SER A 168 -24.29 3.96 -2.27
C SER A 168 -23.70 5.38 -2.22
N GLY A 169 -22.97 5.70 -1.14
CA GLY A 169 -22.30 6.99 -1.00
C GLY A 169 -21.18 7.18 -2.04
N GLN A 170 -20.46 6.11 -2.36
CA GLN A 170 -19.41 6.12 -3.40
C GLN A 170 -20.03 6.38 -4.77
N ALA A 171 -21.11 5.66 -5.08
CA ALA A 171 -21.86 5.83 -6.33
C ALA A 171 -22.34 7.28 -6.50
N SER A 172 -22.85 7.88 -5.41
CA SER A 172 -23.35 9.26 -5.41
C SER A 172 -22.22 10.26 -5.66
N LYS A 173 -21.08 10.14 -4.96
CA LYS A 173 -19.91 11.00 -5.20
C LYS A 173 -19.37 10.87 -6.63
N LEU A 174 -19.34 9.66 -7.18
CA LEU A 174 -18.94 9.45 -8.59
C LEU A 174 -19.90 10.15 -9.55
N LEU A 175 -21.21 10.03 -9.35
CA LEU A 175 -22.19 10.73 -10.18
C LEU A 175 -22.09 12.26 -10.05
N ASP A 176 -21.81 12.76 -8.85
CA ASP A 176 -21.61 14.19 -8.60
C ASP A 176 -20.34 14.74 -9.25
N THR A 177 -19.24 13.98 -9.23
CA THR A 177 -18.01 14.38 -9.93
C THR A 177 -18.23 14.41 -11.45
N ILE A 178 -18.95 13.42 -12.00
CA ILE A 178 -19.31 13.40 -13.43
C ILE A 178 -20.19 14.59 -13.79
N SER A 179 -21.19 14.93 -12.95
CA SER A 179 -22.09 16.05 -13.23
C SER A 179 -21.36 17.40 -13.17
N LYS A 180 -20.49 17.61 -12.17
CA LYS A 180 -19.61 18.79 -12.08
C LYS A 180 -18.74 18.95 -13.32
N ARG A 181 -18.08 17.87 -13.75
CA ARG A 181 -17.23 17.88 -14.95
C ARG A 181 -17.99 18.16 -16.24
N ARG A 182 -19.24 17.69 -16.34
CA ARG A 182 -20.13 18.03 -17.47
C ARG A 182 -20.46 19.52 -17.48
N ALA A 183 -20.69 20.13 -16.32
CA ALA A 183 -20.93 21.57 -16.23
C ALA A 183 -19.69 22.39 -16.63
N GLU A 184 -18.49 21.88 -16.31
CA GLU A 184 -17.20 22.49 -16.68
C GLU A 184 -16.76 22.20 -18.13
N ASN A 185 -17.55 21.45 -18.91
CA ASN A 185 -17.22 21.00 -20.27
C ASN A 185 -15.88 20.25 -20.37
N LEU A 186 -15.55 19.46 -19.35
CA LEU A 186 -14.39 18.58 -19.35
C LEU A 186 -14.67 17.24 -20.03
N THR A 187 -13.62 16.45 -20.23
CA THR A 187 -13.71 15.12 -20.84
C THR A 187 -14.67 14.16 -20.12
N THR A 188 -15.39 13.39 -20.93
CA THR A 188 -16.29 12.33 -20.43
C THR A 188 -15.52 11.04 -20.09
N PRO A 189 -16.03 10.21 -19.16
CA PRO A 189 -15.40 8.93 -18.81
C PRO A 189 -15.12 8.05 -20.04
N LYS A 190 -16.05 8.00 -21.00
CA LYS A 190 -15.90 7.22 -22.24
C LYS A 190 -14.77 7.72 -23.13
N GLN A 191 -14.59 9.04 -23.24
CA GLN A 191 -13.50 9.65 -23.99
C GLN A 191 -12.15 9.40 -23.31
N ILE A 192 -12.09 9.57 -21.99
CA ILE A 192 -10.88 9.29 -21.18
C ILE A 192 -10.43 7.85 -21.43
N ARG A 193 -11.35 6.88 -21.33
CA ARG A 193 -11.05 5.46 -21.59
C ARG A 193 -10.43 5.22 -22.96
N PHE A 194 -11.03 5.82 -23.98
CA PHE A 194 -10.58 5.62 -25.35
C PHE A 194 -9.17 6.17 -25.54
N LEU A 195 -8.92 7.40 -25.09
CA LEU A 195 -7.63 8.06 -25.23
C LEU A 195 -6.54 7.39 -24.38
N GLU A 196 -6.86 6.95 -23.15
CA GLU A 196 -5.91 6.18 -22.34
C GLU A 196 -5.58 4.82 -22.95
N ARG A 197 -6.56 4.14 -23.57
CA ARG A 197 -6.33 2.88 -24.30
C ARG A 197 -5.38 3.08 -25.49
N VAL A 198 -5.47 4.24 -26.15
CA VAL A 198 -4.58 4.61 -27.25
C VAL A 198 -3.18 5.00 -26.75
N GLY A 199 -3.03 5.32 -25.47
CA GLY A 199 -1.75 5.61 -24.81
C GLY A 199 -1.58 7.06 -24.34
N PHE A 200 -2.63 7.89 -24.44
CA PHE A 200 -2.57 9.26 -23.96
C PHE A 200 -2.56 9.33 -22.42
N ARG A 201 -1.78 10.24 -21.85
CA ARG A 201 -1.72 10.49 -20.40
C ARG A 201 -2.35 11.84 -20.04
N GLY A 202 -2.92 11.93 -18.84
CA GLY A 202 -3.46 13.20 -18.32
C GLY A 202 -4.73 13.68 -19.03
N VAL A 203 -5.52 12.78 -19.61
CA VAL A 203 -6.73 13.12 -20.38
C VAL A 203 -7.82 13.76 -19.50
N GLY A 204 -7.76 13.55 -18.18
CA GLY A 204 -8.71 14.13 -17.23
C GLY A 204 -8.70 15.66 -17.16
N THR A 205 -7.64 16.33 -17.60
CA THR A 205 -7.54 17.81 -17.62
C THR A 205 -7.97 18.43 -18.95
N TRP A 206 -8.26 17.61 -19.96
CA TRP A 206 -8.61 18.12 -21.28
C TRP A 206 -10.06 18.59 -21.32
N GLY A 207 -10.33 19.56 -22.18
CA GLY A 207 -11.70 19.95 -22.54
C GLY A 207 -12.41 18.88 -23.37
N PHE A 208 -13.73 18.90 -23.34
CA PHE A 208 -14.58 17.99 -24.11
C PHE A 208 -14.33 18.10 -25.63
N ASP A 209 -14.24 19.32 -26.14
CA ASP A 209 -14.06 19.59 -27.57
C ASP A 209 -12.67 19.22 -28.07
N SER A 210 -11.62 19.43 -27.27
CA SER A 210 -10.26 19.07 -27.67
C SER A 210 -10.09 17.56 -27.74
N ALA A 211 -10.62 16.83 -26.76
CA ALA A 211 -10.66 15.37 -26.80
C ALA A 211 -11.47 14.85 -28.00
N ARG A 212 -12.63 15.45 -28.30
CA ARG A 212 -13.43 15.09 -29.47
C ARG A 212 -12.66 15.27 -30.78
N LYS A 213 -12.02 16.43 -30.99
CA LYS A 213 -11.18 16.69 -32.18
C LYS A 213 -10.05 15.67 -32.32
N MET A 214 -9.43 15.27 -31.21
CA MET A 214 -8.39 14.24 -31.22
C MET A 214 -8.94 12.87 -31.62
N ILE A 215 -10.11 12.49 -31.10
CA ILE A 215 -10.79 11.25 -31.48
C ILE A 215 -11.16 11.27 -32.98
N ASP A 216 -11.69 12.38 -33.48
CA ASP A 216 -12.05 12.53 -34.89
C ASP A 216 -10.83 12.41 -35.81
N ARG A 217 -9.67 12.97 -35.41
CA ARG A 217 -8.40 12.78 -36.12
C ARG A 217 -7.95 11.32 -36.15
N ILE A 218 -8.06 10.60 -35.03
CA ILE A 218 -7.73 9.17 -34.94
C ILE A 218 -8.67 8.34 -35.81
N ALA A 219 -9.97 8.65 -35.80
CA ALA A 219 -10.96 7.99 -36.64
C ALA A 219 -10.69 8.21 -38.13
N ALA A 220 -10.31 9.42 -38.53
CA ALA A 220 -9.90 9.72 -39.91
C ALA A 220 -8.65 8.93 -40.32
N ASN A 221 -7.74 8.67 -39.38
CA ASN A 221 -6.53 7.89 -39.58
C ASN A 221 -6.70 6.38 -39.29
N ARG A 222 -7.80 5.78 -39.73
CA ARG A 222 -8.08 4.33 -39.56
C ARG A 222 -7.92 3.81 -38.12
N TRP A 223 -8.28 4.62 -37.13
CA TRP A 223 -8.11 4.32 -35.70
C TRP A 223 -6.66 4.19 -35.22
N THR A 224 -5.71 4.78 -35.95
CA THR A 224 -4.29 4.82 -35.59
C THR A 224 -3.88 6.24 -35.21
N VAL A 225 -2.98 6.35 -34.23
CA VAL A 225 -2.44 7.67 -33.83
C VAL A 225 -1.61 8.22 -35.00
N PRO A 226 -1.84 9.47 -35.42
CA PRO A 226 -0.98 10.13 -36.40
C PRO A 226 0.49 10.08 -35.96
N HIS A 227 1.41 9.83 -36.89
CA HIS A 227 2.83 9.67 -36.58
C HIS A 227 3.46 10.92 -35.92
N ASP A 228 2.89 12.09 -36.21
CA ASP A 228 3.36 13.38 -35.68
C ASP A 228 3.04 13.58 -34.19
N ILE A 229 2.20 12.73 -33.58
CA ILE A 229 1.70 12.90 -32.21
C ILE A 229 2.27 11.80 -31.32
N ASN A 230 3.09 12.18 -30.34
CA ASN A 230 3.48 11.29 -29.28
C ASN A 230 2.42 11.29 -28.17
N PRO A 231 1.68 10.19 -27.94
CA PRO A 231 0.53 10.17 -27.04
C PRO A 231 0.92 10.45 -25.58
N VAL A 232 2.13 10.09 -25.15
CA VAL A 232 2.56 10.22 -23.76
C VAL A 232 2.73 11.68 -23.33
N ASN A 233 3.23 12.52 -24.23
CA ASN A 233 3.59 13.92 -23.94
C ASN A 233 2.62 14.94 -24.53
N TYR A 234 1.60 14.47 -25.26
CA TYR A 234 0.68 15.37 -25.96
C TYR A 234 -0.22 16.13 -25.00
N LYS A 235 -0.26 17.45 -25.16
CA LYS A 235 -1.21 18.35 -24.53
C LYS A 235 -1.94 19.12 -25.64
N PRO A 236 -3.29 19.14 -25.63
CA PRO A 236 -4.09 19.77 -26.68
C PRO A 236 -4.05 21.29 -26.64
#